data_AF-A0A0H3JSI0-F1
#
_entry.id   AF-A0A0H3JSI0-F1
#
_cell.length_a   1.000
_cell.length_b   1.000
_cell.length_c   1.000
_cell.angle_alpha   90.00
_cell.angle_beta   90.00
_cell.angle_gamma   90.00
#
_symmetry.space_group_name_H-M   'P 1'
#
loop_
_entity.id
_entity.type
_entity.pdbx_description
1 polymer ?
#
loop_
_entity_poly.entity_id
_entity_poly.type
_entity_poly.pdbx_seq_one_letter_code
_entity_poly.pdbx_strand_id
1 'polypeptide(L)'
;MAYKIDDKQDQRLVNDTLNQIDIPEGYILHSDQGSVYTSYAYYQLCEEKGIIRSMSRKGTPADNAPIESFHSSLKSETLYINNQLNSSNHIVIDIVEKYIKNYNNNQIQQKLGYLSPVKYRELIA
;
A
#
# COMPACT_ATOMS: atom_id res chain seq x y z
N MET A 1 0.27 10.30 -2.45
CA MET A 1 0.54 8.97 -1.88
C MET A 1 -0.10 8.93 -0.51
N ALA A 2 -0.74 7.83 -0.13
CA ALA A 2 -1.38 7.67 1.18
C ALA A 2 -0.98 6.31 1.79
N TYR A 3 -0.69 6.30 3.08
CA TYR A 3 -0.51 5.10 3.88
C TYR A 3 -0.74 5.44 5.35
N LYS A 4 -1.07 4.44 6.17
CA LYS A 4 -1.16 4.57 7.62
C LYS A 4 -0.61 3.31 8.26
N ILE A 5 0.07 3.47 9.40
CA ILE A 5 0.64 2.37 10.19
C ILE A 5 -0.07 2.39 11.54
N ASP A 6 -0.54 1.23 11.98
CA ASP A 6 -1.23 1.05 13.25
C ASP A 6 -0.90 -0.34 13.83
N ASP A 7 -1.18 -0.54 15.10
CA ASP A 7 -0.90 -1.80 15.81
C ASP A 7 -1.88 -2.93 15.48
N LYS A 8 -2.95 -2.62 14.76
CA LYS A 8 -4.02 -3.54 14.39
C LYS A 8 -4.60 -3.24 13.01
N GLN A 9 -5.05 -4.31 12.37
CA GLN A 9 -5.83 -4.23 11.14
C GLN A 9 -7.32 -4.10 11.49
N ASP A 10 -7.84 -2.87 11.49
CA ASP A 10 -9.27 -2.59 11.71
C ASP A 10 -9.88 -1.72 10.60
N GLN A 11 -11.18 -1.47 10.67
CA GLN A 11 -11.89 -0.64 9.68
C GLN A 11 -11.40 0.79 9.65
N ARG A 12 -10.97 1.34 10.79
CA ARG A 12 -10.51 2.72 10.88
C ARG A 12 -9.22 2.89 10.11
N LEU A 13 -8.30 1.92 10.23
CA LEU A 13 -7.05 1.94 9.48
C LEU A 13 -7.28 2.09 7.96
N VAL A 14 -8.14 1.26 7.37
CA VAL A 14 -8.39 1.29 5.92
C VAL A 14 -9.17 2.53 5.48
N ASN A 15 -10.17 2.95 6.27
CA ASN A 15 -10.98 4.14 5.97
C ASN A 15 -10.15 5.42 6.07
N ASP A 16 -9.37 5.56 7.14
CA ASP A 16 -8.50 6.73 7.34
C ASP A 16 -7.44 6.81 6.25
N THR A 17 -6.90 5.68 5.81
CA THR A 17 -5.93 5.65 4.69
C THR A 17 -6.58 6.12 3.40
N LEU A 18 -7.78 5.63 3.08
CA LEU A 18 -8.51 6.04 1.88
C LEU A 18 -8.89 7.53 1.91
N ASN A 19 -9.14 8.08 3.10
CA ASN A 19 -9.46 9.50 3.27
C ASN A 19 -8.26 10.45 3.11
N GLN A 20 -7.02 9.96 3.15
CA GLN A 20 -5.82 10.79 2.92
C GLN A 20 -5.61 11.15 1.45
N ILE A 21 -6.28 10.44 0.54
CA ILE A 21 -6.11 10.64 -0.90
C ILE A 21 -7.43 10.98 -1.55
N ASP A 22 -7.37 11.95 -2.46
CA ASP A 22 -8.44 12.21 -3.39
C ASP A 22 -8.20 11.37 -4.64
N ILE A 23 -9.15 10.49 -4.94
CA ILE A 23 -9.07 9.57 -6.07
C ILE A 23 -10.10 10.06 -7.08
N PRO A 24 -9.70 10.34 -8.33
CA PRO A 24 -10.66 10.81 -9.32
C PRO A 24 -11.75 9.75 -9.56
N GLU A 25 -12.95 10.23 -9.91
CA GLU A 25 -14.08 9.36 -10.19
C GLU A 25 -13.77 8.36 -11.31
N GLY A 26 -14.25 7.12 -11.14
CA GLY A 26 -14.07 6.04 -12.12
C GLY A 26 -12.73 5.30 -12.02
N TYR A 27 -11.87 5.67 -11.06
CA TYR A 27 -10.65 4.90 -10.79
C TYR A 27 -10.96 3.60 -10.06
N ILE A 28 -10.14 2.58 -10.33
CA ILE A 28 -10.27 1.26 -9.74
C ILE A 28 -9.37 1.14 -8.51
N LEU A 29 -9.96 0.74 -7.38
CA LEU A 29 -9.23 0.27 -6.21
C LEU A 29 -9.31 -1.26 -6.15
N HIS A 30 -8.15 -1.91 -6.30
CA HIS A 30 -8.05 -3.36 -6.25
C HIS A 30 -7.54 -3.83 -4.87
N SER A 31 -8.23 -4.79 -4.25
CA SER A 31 -7.84 -5.42 -2.98
C SER A 31 -8.01 -6.94 -3.02
N ASP A 32 -7.53 -7.63 -1.99
CA ASP A 32 -7.98 -9.00 -1.71
C ASP A 32 -9.40 -9.01 -1.08
N GLN A 33 -9.88 -10.20 -0.73
CA GLN A 33 -11.17 -10.41 -0.05
C GLN A 33 -11.06 -10.37 1.49
N GLY A 34 -10.08 -9.65 2.04
CA GLY A 34 -9.93 -9.46 3.47
C GLY A 34 -11.20 -8.87 4.13
N SER A 35 -11.43 -9.20 5.40
CA SER A 35 -12.63 -8.76 6.14
C SER A 35 -12.76 -7.23 6.21
N VAL A 36 -11.63 -6.50 6.22
CA VAL A 36 -11.64 -5.04 6.20
C VAL A 36 -12.14 -4.46 4.88
N TYR A 37 -11.74 -5.04 3.74
CA TYR A 37 -12.10 -4.57 2.41
C TYR A 37 -13.48 -5.04 1.94
N THR A 38 -13.98 -6.13 2.51
CA THR A 38 -15.32 -6.67 2.26
C THR A 38 -16.40 -6.08 3.17
N SER A 39 -16.03 -5.18 4.08
CA SER A 39 -16.97 -4.57 5.02
C SER A 39 -17.95 -3.61 4.34
N TYR A 40 -19.12 -3.44 4.96
CA TYR A 40 -20.11 -2.47 4.51
C TYR A 40 -19.58 -1.02 4.62
N ALA A 41 -18.86 -0.70 5.70
CA ALA A 41 -18.31 0.64 5.91
C ALA A 41 -17.30 1.02 4.82
N TYR A 42 -16.41 0.10 4.44
CA TYR A 42 -15.43 0.35 3.37
C TYR A 42 -16.10 0.42 2.00
N TYR A 43 -17.12 -0.41 1.75
CA TYR A 43 -17.95 -0.32 0.54
C TYR A 43 -18.59 1.05 0.39
N GLN A 44 -19.31 1.51 1.42
CA GLN A 44 -20.00 2.79 1.38
C GLN A 44 -19.03 3.96 1.15
N LEU A 45 -17.86 3.94 1.79
CA LEU A 45 -16.84 4.96 1.58
C LEU A 45 -16.31 5.00 0.14
N CYS A 46 -16.16 3.84 -0.52
CA CYS A 46 -15.74 3.80 -1.92
C CYS A 46 -16.83 4.35 -2.84
N GLU A 47 -18.10 4.00 -2.61
CA GLU A 47 -19.24 4.52 -3.39
C GLU A 47 -19.36 6.04 -3.25
N GLU A 48 -19.27 6.57 -2.03
CA GLU A 48 -19.30 8.01 -1.74
C GLU A 48 -18.17 8.78 -2.45
N LYS A 49 -17.03 8.13 -2.67
CA LYS A 49 -15.87 8.68 -3.37
C LYS A 49 -15.87 8.40 -4.88
N GLY A 50 -16.88 7.73 -5.43
CA GLY A 50 -16.94 7.38 -6.86
C GLY A 50 -15.86 6.38 -7.30
N ILE A 51 -15.38 5.54 -6.38
CA ILE A 51 -14.31 4.56 -6.61
C ILE A 51 -14.90 3.22 -7.02
N ILE A 52 -14.43 2.69 -8.15
CA ILE A 52 -14.80 1.34 -8.60
C ILE A 52 -13.99 0.32 -7.81
N ARG A 53 -14.64 -0.50 -6.99
CA ARG A 53 -13.94 -1.58 -6.28
C ARG A 53 -13.70 -2.78 -7.19
N SER A 54 -12.51 -3.36 -7.10
CA SER A 54 -12.13 -4.63 -7.71
C SER A 54 -11.53 -5.52 -6.65
N MET A 55 -11.84 -6.82 -6.65
CA MET A 55 -11.29 -7.76 -5.68
C MET A 55 -10.71 -8.98 -6.36
N SER A 56 -9.64 -9.53 -5.79
CA SER A 56 -9.07 -10.80 -6.22
C SER A 56 -10.09 -11.94 -6.18
N ARG A 57 -9.92 -12.92 -7.06
CA ARG A 57 -10.71 -14.16 -7.00
C ARG A 57 -10.33 -14.96 -5.76
N LYS A 58 -11.31 -15.67 -5.19
CA LYS A 58 -11.06 -16.55 -4.05
C LYS A 58 -9.98 -17.59 -4.39
N GLY A 59 -8.98 -17.71 -3.52
CA GLY A 59 -7.87 -18.65 -3.72
C GLY A 59 -6.86 -18.26 -4.80
N THR A 60 -6.85 -17.00 -5.26
CA THR A 60 -5.94 -16.52 -6.31
C THR A 60 -4.99 -15.43 -5.78
N PRO A 61 -3.93 -15.79 -5.03
CA PRO A 61 -2.99 -14.80 -4.47
C PRO A 61 -2.23 -14.02 -5.56
N ALA A 62 -2.08 -14.59 -6.76
CA ALA A 62 -1.40 -13.93 -7.87
C ALA A 62 -2.07 -12.61 -8.31
N ASP A 63 -3.38 -12.45 -8.08
CA ASP A 63 -4.10 -11.19 -8.38
C ASP A 63 -3.54 -10.02 -7.51
N ASN A 64 -2.92 -10.33 -6.37
CA ASN A 64 -2.33 -9.37 -5.43
C ASN A 64 -0.80 -9.26 -5.52
N ALA A 65 -0.19 -9.89 -6.53
CA ALA A 65 1.27 -9.99 -6.67
C ALA A 65 2.04 -8.65 -6.58
N PRO A 66 1.57 -7.52 -7.13
CA PRO A 66 2.31 -6.26 -7.06
C PRO A 66 2.56 -5.77 -5.63
N ILE A 67 1.54 -5.83 -4.76
CA ILE A 67 1.67 -5.38 -3.37
C ILE A 67 2.39 -6.42 -2.50
N GLU A 68 2.20 -7.72 -2.79
CA GLU A 68 2.95 -8.79 -2.12
C GLU A 68 4.45 -8.69 -2.40
N SER A 69 4.84 -8.39 -3.65
CA SER A 69 6.23 -8.14 -4.04
C SER A 69 6.83 -6.95 -3.28
N PHE A 70 6.08 -5.86 -3.14
CA PHE A 70 6.49 -4.72 -2.32
C PHE A 70 6.73 -5.13 -0.85
N HIS A 71 5.77 -5.82 -0.22
CA HIS A 71 5.92 -6.27 1.16
C HIS A 71 7.08 -7.25 1.35
N SER A 72 7.31 -8.16 0.41
CA SER A 72 8.43 -9.09 0.44
C SER A 72 9.77 -8.35 0.40
N SER A 73 9.90 -7.37 -0.50
CA SER A 73 11.11 -6.54 -0.63
C SER A 73 11.34 -5.71 0.64
N LEU A 74 10.31 -5.04 1.15
CA LEU A 74 10.38 -4.27 2.40
C LEU A 74 10.89 -5.14 3.56
N LYS A 75 10.32 -6.33 3.76
CA LYS A 75 10.70 -7.20 4.88
C LYS A 75 12.12 -7.74 4.74
N SER A 76 12.51 -8.19 3.54
CA SER A 76 13.82 -8.78 3.30
C SER A 76 14.96 -7.76 3.32
N GLU A 77 14.73 -6.57 2.78
CA GLU A 77 15.73 -5.50 2.71
C GLU A 77 15.85 -4.70 4.01
N THR A 78 14.90 -4.82 4.94
CA THR A 78 14.92 -4.08 6.21
C THR A 78 14.72 -4.96 7.43
N LEU A 79 13.53 -5.54 7.60
CA LEU A 79 13.12 -6.15 8.85
C LEU A 79 13.95 -7.40 9.18
N TYR A 80 14.17 -8.28 8.22
CA TYR A 80 14.88 -9.54 8.45
C TYR A 80 16.36 -9.38 8.76
N ILE A 81 16.95 -8.24 8.41
CA ILE A 81 18.37 -7.95 8.66
C ILE A 81 18.59 -7.03 9.88
N ASN A 82 17.51 -6.55 10.52
CA ASN A 82 17.60 -5.62 11.64
C ASN A 82 17.37 -6.34 12.98
N ASN A 83 18.40 -6.36 13.83
CA ASN A 83 18.35 -7.04 15.12
C ASN A 83 17.66 -6.22 16.24
N GLN A 84 17.26 -4.98 15.98
CA GLN A 84 16.71 -4.05 16.98
C GLN A 84 15.18 -3.90 16.90
N LEU A 85 14.49 -4.71 16.08
CA LEU A 85 13.04 -4.59 15.89
C LEU A 85 12.23 -4.80 17.17
N ASN A 86 12.71 -5.64 18.07
CA ASN A 86 12.02 -5.93 19.34
C ASN A 86 12.16 -4.82 20.39
N SER A 87 12.93 -3.76 20.09
CA SER A 87 13.21 -2.71 21.06
C SER A 87 12.10 -1.65 21.16
N SER A 88 11.39 -1.34 20.07
CA SER A 88 10.25 -0.40 20.07
C SER A 88 9.50 -0.40 18.74
N ASN A 89 8.16 -0.27 18.79
CA ASN A 89 7.34 -0.03 17.60
C ASN A 89 7.77 1.22 16.81
N HIS A 90 8.30 2.25 17.50
CA HIS A 90 8.79 3.45 16.83
C HIS A 90 9.92 3.15 15.84
N ILE A 91 10.81 2.20 16.17
CA ILE A 91 11.90 1.80 15.27
C ILE A 91 11.32 1.16 14.01
N VAL A 92 10.32 0.29 14.16
CA VAL A 92 9.65 -0.35 13.03
C VAL A 92 8.95 0.68 12.15
N ILE A 93 8.23 1.63 12.75
CA ILE A 93 7.55 2.72 12.03
C ILE A 93 8.56 3.53 11.23
N ASP A 94 9.63 4.01 11.86
CA ASP A 94 10.66 4.83 11.20
C ASP A 94 11.33 4.08 10.04
N ILE A 95 11.59 2.78 10.19
CA ILE A 95 12.12 1.93 9.10
C ILE A 95 11.15 1.88 7.92
N VAL A 96 9.87 1.60 8.18
CA VAL A 96 8.84 1.48 7.14
C VAL A 96 8.64 2.82 6.42
N GLU A 97 8.58 3.94 7.14
CA GLU A 97 8.42 5.26 6.55
C GLU A 97 9.62 5.64 5.68
N LYS A 98 10.84 5.41 6.17
CA LYS A 98 12.07 5.62 5.39
C LYS A 98 12.10 4.74 4.14
N TYR A 99 11.69 3.49 4.26
CA TYR A 99 11.64 2.57 3.13
C TYR A 99 10.64 3.04 2.08
N ILE A 100 9.39 3.37 2.45
CA ILE A 100 8.37 3.88 1.53
C ILE A 100 8.86 5.13 0.81
N LYS A 101 9.48 6.07 1.53
CA LYS A 101 10.05 7.29 0.93
C LYS A 101 11.15 6.94 -0.07
N ASN A 102 12.07 6.05 0.28
CA ASN A 102 13.16 5.64 -0.60
C ASN A 102 12.65 4.88 -1.83
N TYR A 103 11.74 3.93 -1.65
CA TYR A 103 11.13 3.13 -2.71
C TYR A 103 10.49 4.02 -3.79
N ASN A 104 9.74 5.04 -3.37
CA ASN A 104 9.04 5.91 -4.31
C ASN A 104 9.93 6.96 -4.99
N ASN A 105 10.91 7.51 -4.29
CA ASN A 105 11.71 8.64 -4.80
C ASN A 105 13.03 8.24 -5.44
N ASN A 106 13.67 7.18 -4.93
CA ASN A 106 15.05 6.84 -5.25
C ASN A 106 15.22 5.46 -5.90
N GLN A 107 14.36 4.48 -5.57
CA GLN A 107 14.56 3.11 -6.03
C GLN A 107 14.24 2.96 -7.52
N ILE A 108 15.29 2.67 -8.29
CA ILE A 108 15.22 2.50 -9.74
C ILE A 108 14.55 1.17 -10.07
N GLN A 109 13.55 1.19 -10.96
CA GLN A 109 12.88 -0.02 -11.41
C GLN A 109 13.03 -0.20 -12.91
N GLN A 110 13.56 -1.35 -13.32
CA GLN A 110 13.76 -1.67 -14.75
C GLN A 110 12.46 -1.59 -15.55
N LYS A 111 11.35 -2.08 -14.98
CA LYS A 111 10.01 -2.01 -15.60
C LYS A 111 9.49 -0.58 -15.85
N LEU A 112 10.08 0.41 -15.18
CA LEU A 112 9.73 1.83 -15.31
C LEU A 112 10.77 2.57 -16.17
N GLY A 113 11.54 1.87 -17.02
CA GLY A 113 12.57 2.48 -17.84
C GLY A 113 13.76 3.00 -17.04
N TYR A 114 14.13 2.30 -15.97
CA TYR A 114 15.21 2.69 -15.05
C TYR A 114 14.95 4.01 -14.31
N LEU A 115 13.69 4.26 -13.95
CA LEU A 115 13.26 5.40 -13.16
C LEU A 115 12.71 4.97 -11.81
N SER A 116 12.68 5.90 -10.86
CA SER A 116 11.91 5.73 -9.62
C SER A 116 10.42 5.94 -9.89
N PRO A 117 9.52 5.35 -9.06
CA PRO A 117 8.07 5.49 -9.25
C PRO A 117 7.58 6.94 -9.40
N VAL A 118 8.09 7.87 -8.59
CA VAL A 118 7.73 9.29 -8.67
C VAL A 118 8.22 9.90 -9.97
N LYS A 119 9.50 9.71 -10.33
CA LYS A 119 10.07 10.24 -11.58
C LYS A 119 9.35 9.70 -12.82
N TYR A 120 9.03 8.42 -12.82
CA TYR A 120 8.26 7.80 -13.90
C TYR A 120 6.91 8.49 -14.05
N ARG A 121 6.19 8.71 -12.93
CA ARG A 121 4.89 9.39 -12.92
C ARG A 121 4.96 10.82 -13.45
N GLU A 122 5.97 11.58 -13.05
CA GLU A 122 6.18 12.96 -13.50
C GLU A 122 6.46 13.08 -15.00
N LEU A 123 7.02 12.04 -15.64
CA LEU A 123 7.28 12.04 -17.08
C LEU A 123 6.06 11.64 -17.92
N ILE A 124 5.11 10.89 -17.35
CA ILE A 124 3.92 10.38 -18.06
C ILE A 124 2.63 11.14 -17.73
N ALA A 125 2.67 12.02 -16.72
CA ALA A 125 1.57 12.90 -16.34
C ALA A 125 1.54 14.15 -17.22
#